data_AF-A0A662UEL3-F1
#
_entry.id   AF-A0A662UEL3-F1
#
_cell.length_a   1.000
_cell.length_b   1.000
_cell.length_c   1.000
_cell.angle_alpha   90.00
_cell.angle_beta   90.00
_cell.angle_gamma   90.00
#
_symmetry.space_group_name_H-M   'P 1'
#
loop_
_entity.id
_entity.type
_entity.pdbx_description
1 polymer ?
#
loop_
_entity_poly.entity_id
_entity_poly.type
_entity_poly.pdbx_seq_one_letter_code
_entity_poly.pdbx_strand_id
1 'polypeptide(L)'
;YVVRVGLPSSVEDELTPAQVSRSQAETLAELKTVILDLREAVEELTRRVDRLEKELNLLKKGIQPKHPPRPRERGDPLLNELRRSGVIKLGDAARLAREPIENYFKRGLAVPVGGLIVSAEFLERFKKRFPLSMSEVQSLSREEKELLNEMTREGLIYLHGGREYRLIE
;
A
#
# COMPACT_ATOMS: atom_id res chain seq x y z
N TYR A 1 -8.33 -96.68 6.68
CA TYR A 1 -7.89 -95.43 6.03
C TYR A 1 -8.84 -94.32 6.43
N VAL A 2 -8.37 -93.33 7.20
CA VAL A 2 -9.15 -92.12 7.51
C VAL A 2 -8.27 -90.93 7.13
N VAL A 3 -8.66 -90.23 6.07
CA VAL A 3 -7.97 -89.04 5.56
C VAL A 3 -8.48 -87.84 6.34
N ARG A 4 -7.61 -87.17 7.10
CA ARG A 4 -7.89 -85.85 7.68
C ARG A 4 -7.42 -84.79 6.68
N VAL A 5 -8.38 -84.14 6.03
CA VAL A 5 -8.15 -82.95 5.20
C VAL A 5 -8.12 -81.74 6.13
N GLY A 6 -6.94 -81.13 6.30
CA GLY A 6 -6.80 -79.85 6.98
C GLY A 6 -7.11 -78.70 6.03
N LEU A 7 -8.01 -77.80 6.43
CA LEU A 7 -8.30 -76.56 5.70
C LEU A 7 -7.06 -75.63 5.65
N PRO A 8 -6.86 -74.85 4.57
CA PRO A 8 -5.87 -73.78 4.56
C PRO A 8 -6.37 -72.62 5.41
N SER A 9 -5.65 -72.34 6.50
CA SER A 9 -5.83 -71.12 7.30
C SER A 9 -5.43 -69.91 6.47
N SER A 10 -6.35 -68.96 6.36
CA SER A 10 -6.17 -67.63 5.77
C SER A 10 -4.86 -66.99 6.22
N VAL A 11 -4.02 -66.62 5.25
CA VAL A 11 -2.90 -65.71 5.46
C VAL A 11 -3.50 -64.31 5.43
N GLU A 12 -3.87 -63.80 6.60
CA GLU A 12 -3.98 -62.36 6.79
C GLU A 12 -2.55 -61.83 6.86
N ASP A 13 -2.18 -60.96 5.92
CA ASP A 13 -0.93 -60.19 5.92
C ASP A 13 -0.96 -59.18 7.09
N GLU A 14 -0.82 -59.68 8.32
CA GLU A 14 -0.49 -58.83 9.46
C GLU A 14 1.00 -58.50 9.39
N LEU A 15 1.31 -57.28 8.97
CA LEU A 15 2.66 -56.72 9.03
C LEU A 15 3.23 -56.88 10.44
N THR A 16 4.33 -57.63 10.54
CA THR A 16 4.98 -57.92 11.82
C THR A 16 5.41 -56.62 12.53
N PRO A 17 5.38 -56.57 13.88
CA PRO A 17 5.75 -55.37 14.64
C PRO A 17 7.16 -54.84 14.30
N ALA A 18 8.07 -55.71 13.84
CA ALA A 18 9.39 -55.33 13.37
C ALA A 18 9.39 -54.54 12.04
N GLN A 19 8.44 -54.81 11.13
CA GLN A 19 8.26 -54.06 9.87
C GLN A 19 7.66 -52.68 10.13
N VAL A 20 6.69 -52.60 11.06
CA VAL A 20 6.12 -51.33 11.51
C VAL A 20 7.21 -50.43 12.13
N SER A 21 8.05 -50.98 13.02
CA SER A 21 9.16 -50.21 13.61
C SER A 21 10.21 -49.75 12.60
N ARG A 22 10.48 -50.51 11.53
CA ARG A 22 11.40 -50.08 10.45
C ARG A 22 10.80 -48.97 9.60
N SER A 23 9.54 -49.08 9.20
CA SER A 23 8.85 -48.03 8.45
C SER A 23 8.72 -46.72 9.25
N GLN A 24 8.49 -46.82 10.57
CA GLN A 24 8.50 -45.66 11.48
C GLN A 24 9.91 -45.05 11.60
N ALA A 25 10.98 -45.85 11.59
CA ALA A 25 12.33 -45.32 11.60
C ALA A 25 12.71 -44.62 10.29
N GLU A 26 12.27 -45.12 9.14
CA GLU A 26 12.49 -44.52 7.82
C GLU A 26 11.74 -43.18 7.69
N THR A 27 10.46 -43.14 8.04
CA THR A 27 9.67 -41.89 8.06
C THR A 27 10.24 -40.85 9.03
N LEU A 28 10.76 -41.26 10.18
CA LEU A 28 11.45 -40.34 11.10
C LEU A 28 12.78 -39.83 10.54
N ALA A 29 13.48 -40.61 9.72
CA ALA A 29 14.69 -40.18 9.05
C ALA A 29 14.39 -39.16 7.95
N GLU A 30 13.38 -39.42 7.12
CA GLU A 30 12.90 -38.49 6.08
C GLU A 30 12.35 -37.18 6.69
N LEU A 31 11.62 -37.27 7.80
CA LEU A 31 11.14 -36.07 8.48
C LEU A 31 12.30 -35.22 9.02
N LYS A 32 13.37 -35.87 9.52
CA LYS A 32 14.58 -35.15 9.97
C LYS A 32 15.29 -34.45 8.82
N THR A 33 15.38 -35.06 7.63
CA THR A 33 16.00 -34.41 6.47
C THR A 33 15.17 -33.22 6.02
N VAL A 34 13.85 -33.35 5.92
CA VAL A 34 12.96 -32.24 5.55
C VAL A 34 13.05 -31.08 6.56
N ILE A 35 13.15 -31.38 7.86
CA ILE A 35 13.33 -30.34 8.89
C ILE A 35 14.66 -29.60 8.73
N LEU A 36 15.73 -30.32 8.37
CA LEU A 36 17.03 -29.69 8.11
C LEU A 36 16.99 -28.80 6.87
N ASP A 37 16.41 -29.29 5.77
CA ASP A 37 16.28 -28.53 4.52
C ASP A 37 15.42 -27.27 4.72
N LEU A 38 14.30 -27.39 5.45
CA LEU A 38 13.46 -26.25 5.81
C LEU A 38 14.20 -25.23 6.69
N ARG A 39 15.02 -25.71 7.64
CA ARG A 39 15.83 -24.83 8.48
C ARG A 39 16.84 -24.05 7.64
N GLU A 40 17.53 -24.70 6.72
CA GLU A 40 18.49 -24.05 5.83
C GLU A 40 17.80 -23.01 4.92
N ALA A 41 16.64 -23.36 4.35
CA ALA A 41 15.86 -22.44 3.54
C ALA A 41 15.38 -21.21 4.32
N VAL A 42 14.95 -21.40 5.58
CA VAL A 42 14.56 -20.30 6.46
C VAL A 42 15.77 -19.41 6.78
N GLU A 43 16.92 -19.99 7.12
CA GLU A 43 18.15 -19.21 7.37
C GLU A 43 18.59 -18.42 6.14
N GLU A 44 18.47 -18.98 4.93
CA GLU A 44 18.76 -18.27 3.68
C GLU A 44 17.77 -17.10 3.46
N LEU A 45 16.47 -17.34 3.64
CA LEU A 45 15.44 -16.31 3.56
C LEU A 45 15.69 -15.18 4.55
N THR A 46 16.03 -15.48 5.80
CA THR A 46 16.38 -14.47 6.80
C THR A 46 17.57 -13.63 6.35
N ARG A 47 18.63 -14.26 5.83
CA ARG A 47 19.80 -13.54 5.30
C ARG A 47 19.45 -12.65 4.10
N ARG A 48 18.53 -13.09 3.24
CA ARG A 48 18.05 -12.29 2.09
C ARG A 48 17.23 -11.09 2.54
N VAL A 49 16.35 -11.28 3.52
CA VAL A 49 15.56 -10.19 4.12
C VAL A 49 16.49 -9.18 4.79
N ASP A 50 17.47 -9.61 5.57
CA ASP A 50 18.45 -8.70 6.21
C ASP A 50 19.24 -7.87 5.18
N ARG A 51 19.60 -8.46 4.04
CA ARG A 51 20.27 -7.74 2.94
C ARG A 51 19.34 -6.71 2.32
N LEU A 52 18.09 -7.10 2.01
CA LEU A 52 17.10 -6.19 1.45
C LEU A 52 16.76 -5.05 2.41
N GLU A 53 16.69 -5.31 3.72
CA GLU A 53 16.49 -4.28 4.73
C GLU A 53 17.68 -3.31 4.80
N LYS A 54 18.91 -3.81 4.70
CA LYS A 54 20.12 -2.97 4.63
C LYS A 54 20.13 -2.12 3.37
N GLU A 55 19.83 -2.70 2.22
CA GLU A 55 19.72 -1.99 0.94
C GLU A 55 18.62 -0.94 0.98
N LEU A 56 17.43 -1.29 1.49
CA LEU A 56 16.33 -0.35 1.71
C LEU A 56 16.72 0.78 2.66
N ASN A 57 17.47 0.49 3.73
CA ASN A 57 17.94 1.53 4.65
C ASN A 57 18.98 2.45 4.01
N LEU A 58 19.83 1.93 3.12
CA LEU A 58 20.76 2.73 2.33
C LEU A 58 20.03 3.60 1.30
N LEU A 59 19.06 3.02 0.59
CA LEU A 59 18.17 3.74 -0.33
C LEU A 59 17.36 4.81 0.41
N LYS A 60 16.77 4.51 1.57
CA LYS A 60 16.10 5.49 2.43
C LYS A 60 17.04 6.62 2.82
N LYS A 61 18.31 6.34 3.15
CA LYS A 61 19.32 7.37 3.44
C LYS A 61 19.73 8.17 2.21
N GLY A 62 19.69 7.58 1.01
CA GLY A 62 19.99 8.26 -0.26
C GLY A 62 18.82 9.10 -0.80
N ILE A 63 17.58 8.69 -0.50
CA ILE A 63 16.33 9.38 -0.86
C ILE A 63 15.96 10.42 0.21
N GLN A 64 16.46 10.28 1.45
CA GLN A 64 16.40 11.35 2.42
C GLN A 64 17.04 12.59 1.77
N PRO A 65 16.29 13.69 1.63
CA PRO A 65 16.83 14.88 1.01
C PRO A 65 18.10 15.27 1.76
N LYS A 66 19.20 15.50 1.03
CA LYS A 66 20.47 16.06 1.56
C LYS A 66 20.30 17.41 2.28
N HIS A 67 19.08 17.93 2.30
CA HIS A 67 18.68 18.99 3.19
C HIS A 67 17.96 18.36 4.39
N PRO A 68 18.45 18.51 5.63
CA PRO A 68 17.54 18.42 6.77
C PRO A 68 16.32 19.31 6.47
N PRO A 69 15.10 18.99 6.94
CA PRO A 69 14.05 19.99 6.95
C PRO A 69 14.65 21.20 7.66
N ARG A 70 14.95 22.25 6.89
CA ARG A 70 15.62 23.43 7.43
C ARG A 70 14.80 23.86 8.64
N PRO A 71 15.42 24.08 9.80
CA PRO A 71 14.71 24.58 10.96
C PRO A 71 14.02 25.87 10.53
N ARG A 72 12.69 25.87 10.71
CA ARG A 72 11.77 27.02 10.73
C ARG A 72 12.45 28.39 10.58
N GLU A 73 12.65 28.86 9.36
CA GLU A 73 13.00 30.25 9.08
C GLU A 73 12.12 30.77 7.95
N ARG A 74 11.00 31.38 8.35
CA ARG A 74 9.93 31.93 7.49
C ARG A 74 9.40 30.90 6.51
N GLY A 75 8.42 30.11 6.96
CA GLY A 75 7.74 29.13 6.09
C GLY A 75 7.35 29.77 4.76
N ASP A 76 7.52 29.02 3.68
CA ASP A 76 7.16 29.46 2.34
C ASP A 76 5.74 30.06 2.35
N PRO A 77 5.54 31.32 1.94
CA PRO A 77 4.24 31.97 2.01
C PRO A 77 3.16 31.15 1.31
N LEU A 78 3.50 30.55 0.16
CA LEU A 78 2.60 29.69 -0.59
C LEU A 78 2.21 28.43 0.20
N LEU A 79 3.19 27.73 0.77
CA LEU A 79 2.91 26.50 1.51
C LEU A 79 2.17 26.76 2.83
N ASN A 80 2.45 27.89 3.48
CA ASN A 80 1.72 28.28 4.68
C ASN A 80 0.26 28.58 4.35
N GLU A 81 0.02 29.29 3.25
CA GLU A 81 -1.33 29.61 2.81
C GLU A 81 -2.07 28.34 2.37
N LEU A 82 -1.42 27.45 1.60
CA LEU A 82 -2.00 26.16 1.20
C LEU A 82 -2.32 25.25 2.39
N ARG A 83 -1.57 25.36 3.50
CA ARG A 83 -1.90 24.63 4.74
C ARG A 83 -3.09 25.23 5.49
N ARG A 84 -3.37 26.52 5.32
CA ARG A 84 -4.46 27.22 5.98
C ARG A 84 -5.77 27.10 5.21
N SER A 85 -5.75 27.46 3.93
CA SER A 85 -6.95 27.49 3.08
C SER A 85 -7.17 26.19 2.31
N GLY A 86 -6.13 25.36 2.13
CA GLY A 86 -6.18 24.15 1.30
C GLY A 86 -6.14 24.42 -0.21
N VAL A 87 -6.69 25.56 -0.64
CA VAL A 87 -6.88 25.96 -2.05
C VAL A 87 -6.47 27.42 -2.23
N ILE A 88 -5.76 27.72 -3.32
CA ILE A 88 -5.35 29.08 -3.72
C ILE A 88 -5.49 29.23 -5.23
N LYS A 89 -5.82 30.42 -5.73
CA LYS A 89 -5.85 30.70 -7.17
C LYS A 89 -4.44 30.74 -7.75
N LEU A 90 -4.26 30.26 -8.98
CA LEU A 90 -2.96 30.25 -9.66
C LEU A 90 -2.26 31.62 -9.65
N GLY A 91 -3.01 32.70 -9.89
CA GLY A 91 -2.47 34.06 -9.88
C GLY A 91 -1.97 34.53 -8.51
N ASP A 92 -2.67 34.18 -7.43
CA ASP A 92 -2.27 34.51 -6.07
C ASP A 92 -1.10 33.62 -5.61
N ALA A 93 -1.13 32.36 -6.00
CA ALA A 93 -0.06 31.43 -5.74
C ALA A 93 1.25 31.85 -6.40
N ALA A 94 1.21 32.36 -7.63
CA ALA A 94 2.40 32.87 -8.33
C ALA A 94 3.04 34.07 -7.62
N ARG A 95 2.23 34.87 -6.90
CA ARG A 95 2.71 36.01 -6.10
C ARG A 95 3.30 35.59 -4.77
N LEU A 96 2.79 34.51 -4.17
CA LEU A 96 3.22 33.98 -2.89
C LEU A 96 4.39 32.99 -3.01
N ALA A 97 4.59 32.41 -4.19
CA ALA A 97 5.63 31.45 -4.47
C ALA A 97 7.02 32.09 -4.38
N ARG A 98 7.92 31.45 -3.63
CA ARG A 98 9.32 31.90 -3.51
C ARG A 98 10.21 31.33 -4.62
N GLU A 99 9.80 30.23 -5.22
CA GLU A 99 10.44 29.58 -6.36
C GLU A 99 9.39 29.33 -7.47
N PRO A 100 9.78 28.88 -8.67
CA PRO A 100 8.83 28.55 -9.73
C PRO A 100 7.77 27.55 -9.24
N ILE A 101 6.50 27.80 -9.55
CA ILE A 101 5.37 26.98 -9.08
C ILE A 101 5.55 25.51 -9.47
N GLU A 102 6.16 25.25 -10.62
CA GLU A 102 6.43 23.92 -11.15
C GLU A 102 7.31 23.09 -10.21
N ASN A 103 8.20 23.73 -9.42
CA ASN A 103 9.01 23.02 -8.45
C ASN A 103 8.17 22.45 -7.31
N TYR A 104 7.10 23.14 -6.89
CA TYR A 104 6.19 22.64 -5.85
C TYR A 104 5.37 21.46 -6.35
N PHE A 105 5.00 21.47 -7.64
CA PHE A 105 4.31 20.35 -8.28
C PHE A 105 5.21 19.12 -8.41
N LYS A 106 6.46 19.31 -8.85
CA LYS A 106 7.45 18.22 -8.94
C LYS A 106 7.76 17.57 -7.59
N ARG A 107 7.71 18.36 -6.51
CA ARG A 107 7.89 17.85 -5.13
C ARG A 107 6.62 17.22 -4.56
N GLY A 108 5.49 17.25 -5.27
CA GLY A 108 4.20 16.73 -4.80
C GLY A 108 3.61 17.52 -3.63
N LEU A 109 4.04 18.77 -3.41
CA LEU A 109 3.53 19.59 -2.30
C LEU A 109 2.22 20.29 -2.67
N ALA A 110 2.02 20.54 -3.96
CA ALA A 110 0.86 21.20 -4.52
C ALA A 110 0.45 20.52 -5.82
N VAL A 111 -0.85 20.59 -6.16
CA VAL A 111 -1.43 19.99 -7.35
C VAL A 111 -2.23 21.06 -8.09
N PRO A 112 -1.96 21.29 -9.39
CA PRO A 112 -2.79 22.17 -10.19
C PRO A 112 -4.13 21.47 -10.50
N VAL A 113 -5.23 22.20 -10.29
CA VAL A 113 -6.59 21.79 -10.65
C VAL A 113 -7.21 22.97 -11.39
N GLY A 114 -7.11 22.96 -12.72
CA GLY A 114 -7.52 24.07 -13.57
C GLY A 114 -6.87 25.38 -13.16
N GLY A 115 -7.68 26.39 -12.83
CA GLY A 115 -7.23 27.70 -12.36
C GLY A 115 -6.76 27.75 -10.89
N LEU A 116 -6.81 26.63 -10.17
CA LEU A 116 -6.50 26.55 -8.75
C LEU A 116 -5.23 25.72 -8.49
N ILE A 117 -4.55 26.05 -7.40
CA ILE A 117 -3.51 25.25 -6.80
C ILE A 117 -4.04 24.73 -5.46
N VAL A 118 -3.95 23.42 -5.28
CA VAL A 118 -4.48 22.72 -4.12
C VAL A 118 -3.34 22.02 -3.42
N SER A 119 -3.35 21.97 -2.09
CA SER A 119 -2.37 21.13 -1.38
C SER A 119 -2.65 19.65 -1.66
N ALA A 120 -1.60 18.84 -1.81
CA ALA A 120 -1.78 17.41 -2.09
C ALA A 120 -2.61 16.71 -0.99
N GLU A 121 -2.35 17.05 0.27
CA GLU A 121 -3.08 16.51 1.42
C GLU A 121 -4.57 16.89 1.41
N PHE A 122 -4.89 18.14 1.06
CA PHE A 122 -6.28 18.59 0.96
C PHE A 122 -7.02 17.87 -0.17
N LEU A 123 -6.39 17.76 -1.35
CA LEU A 123 -6.97 17.07 -2.50
C LEU A 123 -7.23 15.59 -2.20
N GLU A 124 -6.30 14.89 -1.55
CA GLU A 124 -6.50 13.50 -1.16
C GLU A 124 -7.66 13.33 -0.17
N ARG A 125 -7.73 14.19 0.86
CA ARG A 125 -8.84 14.18 1.82
C ARG A 125 -10.17 14.44 1.12
N PHE A 126 -10.19 15.37 0.17
CA PHE A 126 -11.38 15.70 -0.61
C PHE A 126 -11.80 14.53 -1.51
N LYS A 127 -10.87 13.90 -2.23
CA LYS A 127 -11.13 12.73 -3.08
C LYS A 127 -11.70 11.54 -2.31
N LYS A 128 -11.29 11.33 -1.05
CA LYS A 128 -11.85 10.27 -0.19
C LYS A 128 -13.33 10.44 0.16
N ARG A 129 -13.88 11.65 -0.02
CA ARG A 129 -15.30 11.92 0.23
C ARG A 129 -16.20 11.51 -0.94
N PHE A 130 -15.63 11.17 -2.09
CA PHE A 130 -16.42 10.74 -3.24
C PHE A 130 -16.85 9.28 -3.09
N PRO A 131 -18.07 8.91 -3.51
CA PRO A 131 -19.08 9.76 -4.18
C PRO A 131 -19.76 10.78 -3.24
N LEU A 132 -19.93 12.02 -3.72
CA LEU A 132 -20.48 13.15 -2.95
C LEU A 132 -21.93 13.41 -3.34
N SER A 133 -22.87 13.29 -2.41
CA SER A 133 -24.29 13.58 -2.65
C SER A 133 -24.58 15.08 -2.72
N MET A 134 -25.66 15.49 -3.40
CA MET A 134 -26.08 16.90 -3.48
C MET A 134 -26.29 17.54 -2.10
N SER A 135 -26.73 16.77 -1.11
CA SER A 135 -26.90 17.23 0.28
C SER A 135 -25.55 17.54 0.94
N GLU A 136 -24.53 16.72 0.69
CA GLU A 136 -23.17 16.94 1.20
C GLU A 136 -22.47 18.08 0.48
N VAL A 137 -22.79 18.31 -0.79
CA VAL A 137 -22.28 19.47 -1.53
C VAL A 137 -22.73 20.78 -0.89
N GLN A 138 -23.94 20.83 -0.32
CA GLN A 138 -24.43 22.02 0.38
C GLN A 138 -23.65 22.29 1.68
N SER A 139 -23.17 21.24 2.37
CA SER A 139 -22.39 21.36 3.61
C SER A 139 -20.89 21.58 3.39
N LEU A 140 -20.40 21.54 2.15
CA LEU A 140 -19.01 21.87 1.82
C LEU A 140 -18.65 23.31 2.20
N SER A 141 -17.39 23.49 2.61
CA SER A 141 -16.80 24.82 2.80
C SER A 141 -16.77 25.59 1.47
N ARG A 142 -16.54 26.91 1.54
CA ARG A 142 -16.45 27.72 0.32
C ARG A 142 -15.30 27.25 -0.57
N GLU A 143 -14.16 26.93 0.03
CA GLU A 143 -12.95 26.46 -0.64
C GLU A 143 -13.17 25.09 -1.29
N GLU A 144 -13.87 24.18 -0.60
CA GLU A 144 -14.26 22.87 -1.13
C GLU A 144 -15.24 22.99 -2.31
N LYS A 145 -16.18 23.93 -2.26
CA LYS A 145 -17.11 24.22 -3.37
C LYS A 145 -16.37 24.79 -4.58
N GLU A 146 -15.43 25.71 -4.36
CA GLU A 146 -14.59 26.25 -5.43
C GLU A 146 -13.75 25.13 -6.08
N LEU A 147 -13.17 24.23 -5.27
CA LEU A 147 -12.45 23.05 -5.79
C LEU A 147 -13.38 22.12 -6.59
N LEU A 148 -14.56 21.79 -6.08
CA LEU A 148 -15.52 20.92 -6.76
C LEU A 148 -15.91 21.48 -8.13
N ASN A 149 -16.16 22.79 -8.20
CA ASN A 149 -16.52 23.47 -9.45
C ASN A 149 -15.39 23.39 -10.48
N GLU A 150 -14.14 23.65 -10.07
CA GLU A 150 -13.01 23.54 -10.99
C GLU A 150 -12.72 22.09 -11.40
N MET A 151 -12.82 21.14 -10.48
CA MET A 151 -12.72 19.72 -10.83
C MET A 151 -13.82 19.27 -11.80
N THR A 152 -15.02 19.85 -11.71
CA THR A 152 -16.11 19.59 -12.66
C THR A 152 -15.81 20.22 -14.03
N ARG A 153 -15.25 21.44 -14.06
CA ARG A 153 -14.84 22.13 -15.30
C ARG A 153 -13.72 21.42 -16.03
N GLU A 154 -12.71 20.95 -15.30
CA GLU A 154 -11.58 20.18 -15.81
C GLU A 154 -11.98 18.76 -16.23
N GLY A 155 -13.23 18.34 -15.99
CA GLY A 155 -13.67 16.99 -16.30
C GLY A 155 -12.97 15.92 -15.45
N LEU A 156 -12.64 16.23 -14.20
CA LEU A 156 -12.15 15.25 -13.22
C LEU A 156 -13.31 14.60 -12.45
N ILE A 157 -14.47 15.25 -12.44
CA ILE A 157 -15.68 14.83 -11.74
C ILE A 157 -16.88 15.01 -12.67
N TYR A 158 -17.83 14.09 -12.59
CA TYR A 158 -19.13 14.22 -13.26
C TYR A 158 -20.29 14.04 -12.27
N LEU A 159 -21.43 14.66 -12.60
CA LEU A 159 -22.67 14.50 -11.86
C LEU A 159 -23.43 13.29 -12.39
N HIS A 160 -23.48 12.22 -11.59
CA HIS A 160 -24.20 11.00 -11.92
C HIS A 160 -25.68 11.10 -11.53
N GLY A 161 -26.57 10.98 -12.52
CA GLY A 161 -28.02 10.93 -12.32
C GLY A 161 -28.63 12.17 -11.65
N GLY A 162 -27.93 13.31 -11.65
CA GLY A 162 -28.37 14.54 -10.96
C GLY A 162 -28.33 14.47 -9.44
N ARG A 163 -27.75 13.41 -8.85
CA ARG A 163 -27.83 13.13 -7.40
C ARG A 163 -26.47 13.13 -6.71
N GLU A 164 -25.44 12.65 -7.38
CA GLU A 164 -24.12 12.43 -6.77
C GLU A 164 -22.99 12.78 -7.73
N TYR A 165 -21.96 13.44 -7.22
CA TYR A 165 -20.71 13.66 -7.93
C TYR A 165 -19.80 12.44 -7.79
N ARG A 166 -19.19 12.01 -8.90
CA ARG A 166 -18.25 10.88 -8.96
C ARG A 166 -16.95 11.30 -9.66
N LEU A 167 -15.84 10.73 -9.21
CA LEU A 167 -14.56 10.87 -9.88
C LEU A 167 -14.59 10.10 -11.20
N ILE A 168 -13.95 10.67 -12.22
CA ILE A 168 -13.68 9.98 -13.48
C ILE A 168 -12.47 9.07 -13.22
N GLU A 169 -12.64 7.76 -13.42
CA GLU A 169 -11.54 6.77 -13.40
C GLU A 169 -10.71 6.83 -14.70
#